data_AF-A0A7X2XTH1-F1
#
_entry.id   AF-A0A7X2XTH1-F1
#
_cell.length_a   1.000
_cell.length_b   1.000
_cell.length_c   1.000
_cell.angle_alpha   90.00
_cell.angle_beta   90.00
_cell.angle_gamma   90.00
#
_symmetry.space_group_name_H-M   'P 1'
#
loop_
_entity.id
_entity.type
_entity.pdbx_description
1 polymer ?
#
loop_
_entity_poly.entity_id
_entity_poly.type
_entity_poly.pdbx_seq_one_letter_code
_entity_poly.pdbx_strand_id
1 'polypeptide(L)'
;MTFDNQLDQWLDQIDSTPMMNNLTEDQRRQVELIVTITAQVLVEGYGMQPEDWTAAQLNDLFINRFVQLLNADEKKATLFALIPTALSLLLNVVRPARYEELRQWVIQHHDQLVNLYDRKADDFYRQLLTAMKIAQIDQTDKLAVARFTKQYLRRHPNDGRQLFIRH
;
A
#
# COMPACT_ATOMS: atom_id res chain seq x y z
N MET A 1 -5.83 17.07 23.32
CA MET A 1 -5.19 15.75 23.14
C MET A 1 -4.42 15.82 21.84
N THR A 2 -3.15 15.42 21.80
CA THR A 2 -2.38 15.38 20.54
C THR A 2 -2.86 14.21 19.69
N PHE A 3 -2.67 14.30 18.38
CA PHE A 3 -2.99 13.19 17.48
C PHE A 3 -2.17 11.93 17.80
N ASP A 4 -0.89 12.07 18.16
CA ASP A 4 -0.05 10.95 18.59
C ASP A 4 -0.67 10.14 19.73
N ASN A 5 -1.13 10.81 20.80
CA ASN A 5 -1.76 10.13 21.92
C ASN A 5 -3.07 9.44 21.52
N GLN A 6 -3.78 9.98 20.52
CA GLN A 6 -5.02 9.39 20.03
C GLN A 6 -4.75 8.17 19.16
N LEU A 7 -3.71 8.23 18.33
CA LEU A 7 -3.22 7.11 17.54
C LEU A 7 -2.76 5.96 18.44
N ASP A 8 -1.97 6.24 19.48
CA ASP A 8 -1.54 5.24 20.46
C ASP A 8 -2.74 4.53 21.10
N GLN A 9 -3.76 5.29 21.51
CA GLN A 9 -4.99 4.71 22.07
C GLN A 9 -5.75 3.84 21.07
N TRP A 10 -5.77 4.22 19.79
CA TRP A 10 -6.38 3.38 18.76
C TRP A 10 -5.59 2.10 18.54
N LEU A 11 -4.26 2.17 18.50
CA LEU A 11 -3.40 1.00 18.36
C LEU A 11 -3.55 0.04 19.55
N ASP A 12 -3.59 0.54 20.78
CA ASP A 12 -3.82 -0.27 21.99
C ASP A 12 -5.17 -1.00 21.93
N GLN A 13 -6.23 -0.32 21.46
CA GLN A 13 -7.55 -0.92 21.29
C GLN A 13 -7.56 -1.98 20.18
N ILE A 14 -6.81 -1.76 19.10
CA ILE A 14 -6.66 -2.72 18.01
C ILE A 14 -5.91 -3.97 18.50
N ASP A 15 -4.77 -3.81 19.19
CA ASP A 15 -3.98 -4.94 19.71
C ASP A 15 -4.77 -5.78 20.73
N SER A 16 -5.68 -5.13 21.47
CA SER A 16 -6.58 -5.79 22.41
C SER A 16 -7.70 -6.62 21.74
N THR A 17 -7.86 -6.55 20.42
CA THR A 17 -8.91 -7.32 19.73
C THR A 17 -8.56 -8.81 19.63
N PRO A 18 -9.52 -9.74 19.77
CA PRO A 18 -9.25 -11.17 19.65
C PRO A 18 -8.65 -11.59 18.31
N MET A 19 -8.89 -10.82 17.25
CA MET A 19 -8.33 -11.10 15.92
C MET A 19 -6.81 -10.97 15.90
N MET A 20 -6.24 -10.03 16.65
CA MET A 20 -4.78 -9.85 16.73
C MET A 20 -4.09 -11.06 17.36
N ASN A 21 -4.79 -11.80 18.24
CA ASN A 21 -4.29 -13.04 18.84
C ASN A 21 -4.04 -14.17 17.83
N ASN A 22 -4.66 -14.12 16.65
CA ASN A 22 -4.46 -15.11 15.61
C ASN A 22 -3.33 -14.74 14.63
N LEU A 23 -2.75 -13.56 14.77
CA LEU A 23 -1.67 -13.06 13.91
C LEU A 23 -0.30 -13.37 14.51
N THR A 24 0.67 -13.67 13.64
CA THR A 24 2.08 -13.71 14.05
C THR A 24 2.57 -12.30 14.42
N GLU A 25 3.67 -12.21 15.16
CA GLU A 25 4.28 -10.92 15.53
C GLU A 25 4.57 -10.05 14.30
N ASP A 26 5.05 -10.64 13.20
CA ASP A 26 5.32 -9.90 11.96
C ASP A 26 4.03 -9.37 11.31
N GLN A 27 2.95 -10.16 11.36
CA GLN A 27 1.64 -9.73 10.86
C GLN A 27 1.02 -8.63 11.73
N ARG A 28 1.19 -8.70 13.06
CA ARG A 28 0.74 -7.62 13.96
C ARG A 28 1.44 -6.30 13.64
N ARG A 29 2.78 -6.32 13.50
CA ARG A 29 3.55 -5.13 13.08
C ARG A 29 3.10 -4.59 11.72
N GLN A 30 2.74 -5.47 10.79
CA GLN A 30 2.20 -5.06 9.48
C GLN A 30 0.82 -4.39 9.62
N VAL A 31 -0.06 -4.93 10.48
CA VAL A 31 -1.35 -4.30 10.78
C VAL A 31 -1.16 -2.92 11.40
N GLU A 32 -0.30 -2.81 12.42
CA GLU A 32 0.04 -1.53 13.06
C GLU A 32 0.58 -0.52 12.05
N LEU A 33 1.50 -0.93 11.17
CA LEU A 33 2.04 -0.07 10.11
C LEU A 33 0.95 0.44 9.17
N ILE A 34 0.05 -0.43 8.70
CA ILE A 34 -1.08 -0.04 7.83
C ILE A 34 -1.99 0.96 8.56
N VAL A 35 -2.32 0.69 9.82
CA VAL A 35 -3.16 1.56 10.65
C VAL A 35 -2.52 2.92 10.83
N THR A 36 -1.26 2.96 11.24
CA THR A 36 -0.48 4.17 11.48
C THR A 36 -0.41 5.03 10.23
N ILE A 37 -0.01 4.46 9.09
CA ILE A 37 0.03 5.19 7.81
C ILE A 37 -1.35 5.73 7.44
N THR A 38 -2.39 4.91 7.60
CA THR A 38 -3.76 5.33 7.25
C THR A 38 -4.22 6.50 8.11
N ALA A 39 -4.10 6.39 9.43
CA ALA A 39 -4.51 7.43 10.36
C ALA A 39 -3.70 8.71 10.16
N GLN A 40 -2.36 8.61 10.05
CA GLN A 40 -1.48 9.77 9.83
C GLN A 40 -1.80 10.47 8.51
N VAL A 41 -1.98 9.74 7.41
CA VAL A 41 -2.29 10.38 6.13
C VAL A 41 -3.67 11.03 6.15
N LEU A 42 -4.68 10.40 6.76
CA LEU A 42 -6.01 11.01 6.85
C LEU A 42 -6.00 12.26 7.72
N VAL A 43 -5.37 12.21 8.91
CA VAL A 43 -5.39 13.31 9.87
C VAL A 43 -4.39 14.41 9.52
N GLU A 44 -3.13 14.07 9.29
CA GLU A 44 -2.06 15.04 9.08
C GLU A 44 -1.84 15.33 7.60
N GLY A 45 -1.95 14.31 6.74
CA GLY A 45 -1.77 14.46 5.30
C GLY A 45 -2.92 15.21 4.62
N TYR A 46 -4.16 14.82 4.89
CA TYR A 46 -5.36 15.47 4.36
C TYR A 46 -5.98 16.51 5.30
N GLY A 47 -5.52 16.61 6.55
CA GLY A 47 -6.07 17.55 7.52
C GLY A 47 -7.48 17.17 8.01
N MET A 48 -7.86 15.88 7.93
CA MET A 48 -9.23 15.44 8.19
C MET A 48 -9.39 14.77 9.55
N GLN A 49 -10.44 15.15 10.27
CA GLN A 49 -10.84 14.43 11.46
C GLN A 49 -11.68 13.19 11.08
N PRO A 50 -11.82 12.18 11.97
CA PRO A 50 -12.64 11.00 11.71
C PRO A 50 -14.06 11.27 11.21
N GLU A 51 -14.63 12.42 11.57
CA GLU A 51 -15.95 12.87 11.14
C GLU A 51 -16.01 13.19 9.64
N ASP A 52 -14.88 13.57 9.05
CA ASP A 52 -14.74 14.01 7.66
C ASP A 52 -14.21 12.93 6.71
N TRP A 53 -13.82 11.76 7.25
CA TRP A 53 -13.28 10.67 6.44
C TRP A 53 -14.33 10.14 5.43
N THR A 54 -13.97 10.07 4.15
CA THR A 54 -14.84 9.53 3.08
C THR A 54 -14.15 8.44 2.27
N ALA A 55 -14.95 7.67 1.53
CA ALA A 55 -14.43 6.64 0.62
C ALA A 55 -13.45 7.22 -0.43
N ALA A 56 -13.60 8.49 -0.81
CA ALA A 56 -12.73 9.12 -1.80
C ALA A 56 -11.28 9.27 -1.30
N GLN A 57 -11.07 9.60 -0.02
CA GLN A 57 -9.71 9.68 0.54
C GLN A 57 -9.08 8.32 0.75
N LEU A 58 -9.88 7.31 1.15
CA LEU A 58 -9.38 5.93 1.20
C LEU A 58 -8.94 5.46 -0.19
N ASN A 59 -9.73 5.79 -1.23
CA ASN A 59 -9.36 5.46 -2.60
C ASN A 59 -8.09 6.19 -3.04
N ASP A 60 -7.96 7.50 -2.81
CA ASP A 60 -6.73 8.22 -3.17
C ASP A 60 -5.51 7.67 -2.42
N LEU A 61 -5.64 7.44 -1.11
CA LEU A 61 -4.58 6.86 -0.30
C LEU A 61 -4.15 5.50 -0.84
N PHE A 62 -5.05 4.51 -0.89
CA PHE A 62 -4.66 3.14 -1.19
C PHE A 62 -4.29 2.91 -2.64
N ILE A 63 -4.96 3.58 -3.58
CA ILE A 63 -4.72 3.34 -5.01
C ILE A 63 -3.51 4.15 -5.51
N ASN A 64 -3.29 5.36 -5.00
CA ASN A 64 -2.27 6.25 -5.57
C ASN A 64 -1.03 6.40 -4.69
N ARG A 65 -1.16 6.34 -3.36
CA ARG A 65 -0.10 6.79 -2.44
C ARG A 65 0.49 5.68 -1.59
N PHE A 66 -0.32 4.74 -1.12
CA PHE A 66 0.04 3.80 -0.06
C PHE A 66 1.33 3.03 -0.36
N VAL A 67 1.45 2.44 -1.57
CA VAL A 67 2.65 1.73 -2.00
C VAL A 67 3.90 2.62 -2.00
N GLN A 68 3.77 3.91 -2.26
CA GLN A 68 4.89 4.86 -2.31
C GLN A 68 5.36 5.28 -0.90
N LEU A 69 4.50 5.15 0.09
CA LEU A 69 4.82 5.44 1.50
C LEU A 69 5.56 4.29 2.17
N LEU A 70 5.60 3.12 1.55
CA LEU A 70 6.30 1.94 2.05
C LEU A 70 7.77 1.92 1.63
N ASN A 71 8.63 1.53 2.56
CA ASN A 71 10.01 1.16 2.30
C ASN A 71 10.07 -0.12 1.45
N ALA A 72 11.21 -0.34 0.78
CA ALA A 72 11.37 -1.48 -0.13
C ALA A 72 11.22 -2.85 0.55
N ASP A 73 11.64 -2.96 1.81
CA ASP A 73 11.52 -4.15 2.65
C ASP A 73 10.11 -4.35 3.25
N GLU A 74 9.32 -3.29 3.34
CA GLU A 74 7.91 -3.33 3.78
C GLU A 74 6.96 -3.82 2.67
N LYS A 75 7.35 -3.70 1.40
CA LYS A 75 6.57 -4.12 0.22
C LYS A 75 6.49 -5.66 0.07
N LYS A 76 5.92 -6.32 1.07
CA LYS A 76 5.69 -7.76 1.15
C LYS A 76 4.25 -8.09 0.81
N ALA A 77 4.02 -9.17 0.08
CA ALA A 77 2.66 -9.65 -0.24
C ALA A 77 1.80 -9.86 1.02
N THR A 78 2.42 -10.28 2.14
CA THR A 78 1.72 -10.44 3.42
C THR A 78 1.17 -9.13 3.97
N LEU A 79 1.87 -8.01 3.77
CA LEU A 79 1.39 -6.69 4.20
C LEU A 79 0.14 -6.31 3.41
N PHE A 80 0.18 -6.43 2.07
CA PHE A 80 -0.97 -6.08 1.22
C PHE A 80 -2.19 -6.95 1.51
N ALA A 81 -1.98 -8.25 1.77
CA ALA A 81 -3.05 -9.16 2.18
C ALA A 81 -3.74 -8.77 3.49
N LEU A 82 -3.08 -7.99 4.36
CA LEU A 82 -3.62 -7.55 5.65
C LEU A 82 -4.33 -6.19 5.58
N ILE A 83 -4.28 -5.47 4.46
CA ILE A 83 -4.87 -4.13 4.34
C ILE A 83 -6.38 -4.11 4.67
N PRO A 84 -7.23 -5.00 4.11
CA PRO A 84 -8.66 -4.97 4.44
C PRO A 84 -8.93 -5.23 5.92
N THR A 85 -8.14 -6.12 6.53
CA THR A 85 -8.22 -6.47 7.96
C THR A 85 -7.84 -5.27 8.82
N ALA A 86 -6.71 -4.63 8.55
CA ALA A 86 -6.22 -3.47 9.27
C ALA A 86 -7.20 -2.29 9.19
N LEU A 87 -7.76 -2.03 8.00
CA LEU A 87 -8.78 -1.00 7.82
C LEU A 87 -10.06 -1.30 8.58
N SER A 88 -10.52 -2.56 8.54
CA SER A 88 -11.71 -2.97 9.29
C SER A 88 -11.50 -2.80 10.80
N LEU A 89 -10.31 -3.12 11.32
CA LEU A 89 -9.95 -2.90 12.73
C LEU A 89 -9.97 -1.40 13.08
N LEU A 90 -9.28 -0.58 12.28
CA LEU A 90 -9.23 0.87 12.48
C LEU A 90 -10.62 1.49 12.49
N LEU A 91 -11.45 1.20 11.49
CA LEU A 91 -12.81 1.74 11.40
C LEU A 91 -13.69 1.30 12.56
N ASN A 92 -13.51 0.07 13.07
CA ASN A 92 -14.25 -0.43 14.23
C ASN A 92 -13.85 0.26 15.54
N VAL A 93 -12.58 0.62 15.69
CA VAL A 93 -12.06 1.31 16.88
C VAL A 93 -12.39 2.81 16.83
N VAL A 94 -12.15 3.46 15.69
CA VAL A 94 -12.35 4.90 15.53
C VAL A 94 -13.83 5.27 15.45
N ARG A 95 -14.67 4.40 14.86
CA ARG A 95 -16.10 4.66 14.60
C ARG A 95 -16.35 6.05 13.96
N PRO A 96 -15.75 6.34 12.78
CA PRO A 96 -15.95 7.61 12.10
C PRO A 96 -17.43 7.84 11.75
N ALA A 97 -17.84 9.10 11.54
CA ALA A 97 -19.23 9.47 11.29
C ALA A 97 -19.86 8.70 10.10
N ARG A 98 -19.03 8.39 9.10
CA ARG A 98 -19.40 7.63 7.89
C ARG A 98 -19.00 6.15 7.95
N TYR A 99 -19.01 5.55 9.14
CA TYR A 99 -18.53 4.19 9.38
C TYR A 99 -19.05 3.15 8.37
N GLU A 100 -20.37 3.10 8.11
CA GLU A 100 -20.92 2.11 7.17
C GLU A 100 -20.48 2.34 5.73
N GLU A 101 -20.36 3.59 5.28
CA GLU A 101 -19.85 3.91 3.94
C GLU A 101 -18.41 3.40 3.77
N LEU A 102 -17.55 3.73 4.73
CA LEU A 102 -16.13 3.35 4.71
C LEU A 102 -15.96 1.83 4.82
N ARG A 103 -16.75 1.18 5.68
CA ARG A 103 -16.76 -0.29 5.81
C ARG A 103 -17.18 -0.96 4.50
N GLN A 104 -18.25 -0.47 3.85
CA GLN A 104 -18.68 -1.01 2.56
C GLN A 104 -17.62 -0.80 1.49
N TRP A 105 -16.93 0.34 1.48
CA TRP A 105 -15.83 0.60 0.56
C TRP A 105 -14.71 -0.45 0.72
N VAL A 106 -14.30 -0.76 1.96
CA VAL A 106 -13.27 -1.80 2.23
C VAL A 106 -13.70 -3.17 1.68
N ILE A 107 -14.97 -3.54 1.85
CA ILE A 107 -15.51 -4.81 1.35
C ILE A 107 -15.50 -4.82 -0.19
N GLN A 108 -15.99 -3.75 -0.82
CA GLN A 108 -16.08 -3.65 -2.28
C GLN A 108 -14.71 -3.63 -2.98
N HIS A 109 -13.69 -3.09 -2.31
CA HIS A 109 -12.34 -2.97 -2.87
C HIS A 109 -11.39 -4.04 -2.35
N HIS A 110 -11.87 -5.04 -1.59
CA HIS A 110 -11.05 -6.06 -0.96
C HIS A 110 -10.02 -6.67 -1.92
N ASP A 111 -10.47 -7.17 -3.08
CA ASP A 111 -9.60 -7.82 -4.06
C ASP A 111 -8.57 -6.86 -4.66
N GLN A 112 -8.92 -5.58 -4.81
CA GLN A 112 -7.98 -4.57 -5.26
C GLN A 112 -6.95 -4.25 -4.18
N LEU A 113 -7.37 -4.14 -2.91
CA LEU A 113 -6.52 -3.84 -1.76
C LEU A 113 -5.46 -4.91 -1.53
N VAL A 114 -5.84 -6.19 -1.63
CA VAL A 114 -4.88 -7.30 -1.45
C VAL A 114 -3.89 -7.43 -2.61
N ASN A 115 -4.23 -6.89 -3.79
CA ASN A 115 -3.43 -6.92 -5.00
C ASN A 115 -2.84 -5.55 -5.39
N LEU A 116 -2.72 -4.60 -4.45
CA LEU A 116 -2.20 -3.25 -4.73
C LEU A 116 -0.76 -3.23 -5.25
N TYR A 117 0.01 -4.28 -4.98
CA TYR A 117 1.41 -4.33 -5.32
C TYR A 117 1.78 -5.60 -6.07
N ASP A 118 2.24 -5.41 -7.30
CA ASP A 118 2.88 -6.45 -8.09
C ASP A 118 4.39 -6.41 -7.89
N ARG A 119 4.88 -7.29 -7.01
CA ARG A 119 6.32 -7.41 -6.74
C ARG A 119 7.13 -7.76 -7.99
N LYS A 120 6.59 -8.57 -8.89
CA LYS A 120 7.32 -8.97 -10.11
C LYS A 120 7.50 -7.78 -11.03
N ALA A 121 6.44 -6.97 -11.19
CA ALA A 121 6.52 -5.73 -11.94
C ALA A 121 7.54 -4.76 -11.33
N ASP A 122 7.48 -4.56 -10.00
CA ASP A 122 8.40 -3.64 -9.32
C ASP A 122 9.87 -4.12 -9.38
N ASP A 123 10.13 -5.40 -9.16
CA ASP A 123 11.48 -5.99 -9.30
C ASP A 123 12.00 -5.84 -10.74
N PHE A 124 11.16 -6.07 -11.75
CA PHE A 124 11.51 -5.85 -13.14
C PHE A 124 11.87 -4.40 -13.44
N TYR A 125 11.03 -3.44 -13.02
CA TYR A 125 11.28 -2.02 -13.27
C TYR A 125 12.54 -1.54 -12.54
N ARG A 126 12.80 -1.99 -11.31
CA ARG A 126 14.04 -1.71 -10.58
C ARG A 126 15.28 -2.22 -11.31
N GLN A 127 15.23 -3.45 -11.84
CA GLN A 127 16.33 -4.02 -12.62
C GLN A 127 16.54 -3.25 -13.93
N LEU A 128 15.44 -2.91 -14.64
CA LEU A 128 15.49 -2.13 -15.87
C LEU A 128 16.13 -0.75 -15.64
N LEU A 129 15.71 -0.02 -14.60
CA LEU A 129 16.26 1.29 -14.24
C LEU A 129 17.74 1.19 -13.83
N THR A 130 18.11 0.14 -13.10
CA THR A 130 19.52 -0.12 -12.74
C THR A 130 20.36 -0.37 -13.99
N ALA A 131 19.85 -1.17 -14.93
CA ALA A 131 20.53 -1.44 -16.20
C ALA A 131 20.66 -0.18 -17.07
N MET A 132 19.63 0.67 -17.12
CA MET A 132 19.71 1.98 -17.78
C MET A 132 20.78 2.88 -17.16
N LYS A 133 20.86 2.91 -15.82
CA LYS A 133 21.87 3.70 -15.10
C LYS A 133 23.29 3.21 -15.40
N ILE A 134 23.51 1.89 -15.39
CA ILE A 134 24.81 1.28 -15.73
C ILE A 134 25.19 1.60 -17.18
N ALA A 135 24.22 1.56 -18.10
CA ALA A 135 24.42 1.88 -19.51
C ALA A 135 24.41 3.39 -19.80
N GLN A 136 24.33 4.25 -18.78
CA GLN A 136 24.31 5.72 -18.89
C GLN A 136 23.24 6.24 -19.86
N ILE A 137 22.07 5.60 -19.88
CA ILE A 137 20.95 6.05 -20.70
C ILE A 137 20.37 7.34 -20.11
N ASP A 138 20.27 8.38 -20.93
CA ASP A 138 19.53 9.59 -20.59
C ASP A 138 18.04 9.24 -20.46
N GLN A 139 17.53 9.30 -19.22
CA GLN A 139 16.14 8.96 -18.91
C GLN A 139 15.15 10.04 -19.37
N THR A 140 15.63 11.21 -19.81
CA THR A 140 14.81 12.27 -20.40
C THR A 140 14.64 12.10 -21.91
N ASP A 141 15.56 11.38 -22.57
CA ASP A 141 15.42 10.97 -23.97
C ASP A 141 14.50 9.74 -24.09
N LYS A 142 13.23 10.01 -24.37
CA LYS A 142 12.19 8.98 -24.56
C LYS A 142 12.56 7.94 -25.65
N LEU A 143 13.29 8.33 -26.69
CA LEU A 143 13.70 7.41 -27.76
C LEU A 143 14.82 6.48 -27.30
N ALA A 144 15.80 7.02 -26.56
CA ALA A 144 16.87 6.22 -25.97
C ALA A 144 16.31 5.22 -24.94
N VAL A 145 15.41 5.68 -24.06
CA VAL A 145 14.70 4.84 -23.09
C VAL A 145 13.93 3.73 -23.81
N ALA A 146 13.09 4.06 -24.80
CA ALA A 146 12.28 3.06 -25.51
C ALA A 146 13.13 2.01 -26.24
N ARG A 147 14.24 2.44 -26.87
CA ARG A 147 15.18 1.53 -27.56
C ARG A 147 15.85 0.59 -26.56
N PHE A 148 16.31 1.13 -25.44
CA PHE A 148 16.94 0.33 -24.39
C PHE A 148 15.96 -0.68 -23.78
N THR A 149 14.75 -0.25 -23.42
CA THR A 149 13.70 -1.13 -22.88
C THR A 149 13.39 -2.28 -23.84
N LYS A 150 13.25 -2.00 -25.15
CA LYS A 150 13.02 -3.06 -26.15
C LYS A 150 14.18 -4.05 -26.23
N GLN A 151 15.42 -3.57 -26.14
CA GLN A 151 16.61 -4.43 -26.12
C GLN A 151 16.69 -5.26 -24.84
N TYR A 152 16.37 -4.66 -23.70
CA TYR A 152 16.31 -5.33 -22.40
C TYR A 152 15.28 -6.46 -22.42
N LEU A 153 14.04 -6.20 -22.84
CA LEU A 153 12.98 -7.21 -22.95
C LEU A 153 13.36 -8.37 -23.89
N ARG A 154 14.10 -8.10 -24.98
CA ARG A 154 14.59 -9.16 -25.88
C ARG A 154 15.64 -10.06 -25.23
N ARG A 155 16.48 -9.50 -24.35
CA ARG A 155 17.49 -10.25 -23.58
C ARG A 155 16.88 -10.97 -22.37
N HIS A 156 15.73 -10.49 -21.89
CA HIS A 156 15.00 -10.99 -20.74
C HIS A 156 13.56 -11.44 -21.12
N PRO A 157 13.40 -12.40 -22.05
CA PRO A 157 12.10 -12.72 -22.65
C PRO A 157 11.12 -13.41 -21.68
N ASN A 158 11.60 -13.97 -20.58
CA ASN A 158 10.74 -14.57 -19.54
C ASN A 158 10.21 -13.49 -18.61
N ASP A 159 11.07 -12.57 -18.17
CA ASP A 159 10.71 -11.46 -17.27
C ASP A 159 9.68 -10.55 -17.95
N GLY A 160 9.89 -10.22 -19.23
CA GLY A 160 8.93 -9.45 -20.02
C GLY A 160 7.57 -10.14 -20.20
N ARG A 161 7.53 -11.48 -20.32
CA ARG A 161 6.27 -12.23 -20.41
C ARG A 161 5.51 -12.23 -19.09
N GLN A 162 6.21 -12.32 -17.96
CA GLN A 162 5.60 -12.33 -16.63
C GLN A 162 4.91 -11.01 -16.26
N LEU A 163 5.27 -9.89 -16.89
CA LEU A 163 4.60 -8.59 -16.69
C LEU A 163 3.17 -8.52 -17.25
N PHE A 164 2.86 -9.34 -18.25
CA PHE A 164 1.58 -9.27 -18.99
C PHE A 164 0.69 -10.50 -18.76
N ILE A 165 1.21 -11.51 -18.07
CA ILE A 165 0.40 -12.63 -17.57
C ILE A 165 -0.11 -12.17 -16.20
N ARG A 166 -1.32 -11.58 -16.17
CA ARG A 166 -2.02 -11.27 -14.92
C ARG A 166 -2.10 -12.53 -14.06
N HIS A 167 -1.70 -12.41 -12.78
CA HIS A 167 -2.05 -13.37 -11.74
C HIS A 167 -3.32 -12.91 -11.03
#